data_AF-A0AAW5SN80-F1
#
_entry.id   AF-A0AAW5SN80-F1
#
_cell.length_a   1.000
_cell.length_b   1.000
_cell.length_c   1.000
_cell.angle_alpha   90.00
_cell.angle_beta   90.00
_cell.angle_gamma   90.00
#
_symmetry.space_group_name_H-M   'P 1'
#
loop_
_entity.id
_entity.type
_entity.pdbx_description
1 polymer ?
#
loop_
_entity_poly.entity_id
_entity_poly.type
_entity_poly.pdbx_seq_one_letter_code
_entity_poly.pdbx_strand_id
1 'polypeptide(L)'
;MLAISLAGVAAAYGASRVVSGANRALVCLPFQSGWLPAEHALSRYHVRWYLATLVFLAFDVEMLFMYPWAVVVAQLGVSAIVEMFVFLGALLVAVVWAWREGALRWV
;
A
#
# COMPACT_ATOMS: atom_id res chain seq x y z
N MET A 1 -14.34 -11.77 15.40
CA MET A 1 -14.38 -11.03 14.11
C MET A 1 -13.53 -11.69 13.03
N LEU A 2 -12.23 -11.91 13.25
CA LEU A 2 -11.35 -12.65 12.31
C LEU A 2 -11.83 -14.08 12.00
N ALA A 3 -12.17 -14.86 13.03
CA ALA A 3 -12.67 -16.23 12.84
C ALA A 3 -13.99 -16.28 12.04
N ILE A 4 -14.88 -15.32 12.28
CA ILE A 4 -16.18 -15.23 11.60
C ILE A 4 -15.99 -14.85 10.12
N SER A 5 -15.09 -13.92 9.82
CA SER A 5 -14.79 -13.52 8.43
C SER A 5 -14.11 -14.65 7.65
N LEU A 6 -13.15 -15.35 8.25
CA LEU A 6 -12.52 -16.52 7.63
C LEU A 6 -13.54 -17.64 7.38
N ALA A 7 -14.40 -17.92 8.35
CA ALA A 7 -15.47 -18.91 8.20
C ALA A 7 -16.45 -18.52 7.09
N GLY A 8 -16.82 -17.24 7.01
CA GLY A 8 -17.68 -16.72 5.94
C GLY A 8 -17.06 -16.87 4.55
N VAL A 9 -15.78 -16.53 4.40
CA VAL A 9 -15.05 -16.70 3.13
C VAL A 9 -14.94 -18.19 2.74
N ALA A 10 -14.64 -19.06 3.70
CA ALA A 10 -14.55 -20.50 3.47
C ALA A 10 -15.91 -21.10 3.06
N ALA A 11 -16.99 -20.69 3.72
CA ALA A 11 -18.34 -21.13 3.38
C ALA A 11 -18.75 -20.67 1.97
N ALA A 12 -18.47 -19.40 1.61
CA ALA A 12 -18.73 -18.87 0.27
C ALA A 12 -17.94 -19.64 -0.81
N TYR A 13 -16.65 -19.92 -0.56
CA TYR A 13 -15.82 -20.71 -1.47
C TYR A 13 -16.32 -22.16 -1.60
N GLY A 14 -16.72 -22.78 -0.50
CA GLY A 14 -17.30 -24.12 -0.47
C GLY A 14 -18.61 -24.22 -1.26
N ALA A 15 -19.53 -23.27 -1.04
CA ALA A 15 -20.77 -23.18 -1.80
C ALA A 15 -20.50 -22.99 -3.31
N SER A 16 -19.54 -22.13 -3.67
CA SER A 16 -19.11 -21.93 -5.05
C SER A 16 -18.57 -23.22 -5.69
N ARG A 17 -17.83 -24.05 -4.94
CA ARG A 17 -17.30 -25.33 -5.44
C ARG A 17 -18.39 -26.38 -5.67
N VAL A 18 -19.44 -26.39 -4.86
CA VAL A 18 -20.55 -27.37 -4.97
C VAL A 18 -21.52 -26.99 -6.10
N VAL A 19 -21.80 -25.69 -6.26
CA VAL A 19 -22.77 -25.20 -7.25
C VAL A 19 -22.18 -25.10 -8.67
N SER A 20 -20.86 -24.92 -8.82
CA SER A 20 -20.24 -24.79 -10.14
C SER A 20 -20.11 -26.13 -10.88
N GLY A 21 -20.95 -26.33 -11.90
CA GLY A 21 -20.94 -27.55 -12.74
C GLY A 21 -19.74 -27.68 -13.69
N ALA A 22 -18.98 -26.61 -13.91
CA ALA A 22 -17.79 -26.60 -14.77
C ALA A 22 -16.56 -26.13 -13.99
N ASN A 23 -16.03 -26.99 -13.11
CA ASN A 23 -14.82 -26.73 -12.33
C ASN A 23 -13.53 -27.03 -13.13
N ARG A 24 -13.54 -26.71 -14.43
CA ARG A 24 -12.34 -26.77 -15.29
C ARG A 24 -11.80 -25.36 -15.41
N ALA A 25 -10.48 -25.22 -15.26
CA ALA A 25 -9.80 -23.97 -15.55
C ALA A 25 -10.09 -23.59 -17.00
N LEU A 26 -10.91 -22.56 -17.19
CA LEU A 26 -11.10 -21.96 -18.50
C LEU A 26 -9.78 -21.30 -18.88
N VAL A 27 -9.21 -21.64 -20.03
CA VAL A 27 -8.09 -20.90 -20.60
C VAL A 27 -8.66 -19.57 -21.08
N CYS A 28 -8.75 -18.60 -20.18
CA CYS A 28 -9.16 -17.25 -20.49
C CYS A 28 -7.94 -16.47 -21.01
N LEU A 29 -7.96 -16.13 -22.30
CA LEU A 29 -7.08 -15.10 -22.84
C LEU A 29 -7.36 -13.76 -22.14
N PRO A 30 -6.39 -12.83 -22.08
CA PRO A 30 -6.59 -11.53 -21.46
C PRO A 30 -7.87 -10.90 -22.00
N PHE A 31 -8.77 -10.61 -21.05
CA PHE A 31 -10.11 -10.13 -21.35
C PHE A 31 -9.99 -8.83 -22.16
N GLN A 32 -10.71 -8.78 -23.30
CA GLN A 32 -10.86 -7.67 -24.26
C GLN A 32 -9.94 -7.61 -25.48
N SER A 33 -8.73 -8.21 -25.51
CA SER A 33 -7.86 -8.05 -26.69
C SER A 33 -7.94 -9.22 -27.68
N GLY A 34 -8.29 -10.44 -27.25
CA GLY A 34 -8.25 -11.64 -28.09
C GLY A 34 -6.84 -12.07 -28.52
N TRP A 35 -5.81 -11.27 -28.18
CA TRP A 35 -4.41 -11.55 -28.44
C TRP A 35 -3.78 -12.24 -27.24
N LEU A 36 -2.85 -13.16 -27.50
CA LEU A 36 -2.02 -13.72 -26.43
C LEU A 36 -1.18 -12.59 -25.80
N PRO A 37 -1.04 -12.57 -24.46
CA PRO A 37 -0.18 -11.58 -23.80
C PRO A 37 1.24 -11.65 -24.39
N ALA A 38 1.76 -10.51 -24.82
CA ALA A 38 3.10 -10.43 -25.39
C ALA A 38 4.20 -10.66 -24.32
N GLU A 39 3.89 -10.35 -23.07
CA GLU A 39 4.79 -10.54 -21.92
C GLU A 39 4.13 -11.34 -20.81
N HIS A 40 4.97 -11.98 -19.99
CA HIS A 40 4.53 -12.69 -18.80
C HIS A 40 3.96 -11.73 -17.75
N ALA A 41 2.98 -12.17 -16.96
CA ALA A 41 2.30 -11.31 -15.98
C ALA A 41 3.23 -10.75 -14.88
N LEU A 42 4.37 -11.41 -14.65
CA LEU A 42 5.41 -10.99 -13.70
C LEU A 42 6.60 -10.28 -14.38
N SER A 43 6.46 -9.94 -15.66
CA SER A 43 7.47 -9.14 -16.36
C SER A 43 7.66 -7.79 -15.68
N ARG A 44 8.87 -7.23 -15.80
CA ARG A 44 9.21 -5.96 -15.17
C ARG A 44 8.47 -4.83 -15.86
N TYR A 45 7.37 -4.40 -15.26
CA TYR A 45 6.65 -3.21 -15.70
C TYR A 45 7.34 -1.94 -15.19
N HIS A 46 7.07 -0.80 -15.82
CA HIS A 46 7.79 0.46 -15.60
C HIS A 46 8.03 0.80 -14.11
N VAL A 47 9.27 1.21 -13.77
CA VAL A 47 9.75 1.59 -12.42
C VAL A 47 9.03 2.82 -11.82
N ARG A 48 8.07 3.39 -12.53
CA ARG A 48 7.39 4.67 -12.24
C ARG A 48 6.80 4.75 -10.82
N TRP A 49 6.36 3.61 -10.27
CA TRP A 49 5.74 3.54 -8.93
C TRP A 49 6.74 3.44 -7.78
N TYR A 50 8.00 3.10 -8.06
CA TYR A 50 8.98 2.79 -7.02
C TYR A 50 9.27 3.97 -6.11
N LEU A 51 9.50 5.17 -6.69
CA LEU A 51 9.80 6.38 -5.91
C LEU A 51 8.61 6.80 -5.03
N ALA A 52 7.39 6.71 -5.57
CA ALA A 52 6.18 6.99 -4.79
C ALA A 52 6.03 6.01 -3.62
N THR A 53 6.31 4.72 -3.82
CA THR A 53 6.27 3.72 -2.75
C THR A 53 7.32 3.97 -1.68
N LEU A 54 8.55 4.36 -2.06
CA LEU A 54 9.60 4.68 -1.09
C LEU A 54 9.25 5.90 -0.23
N VAL A 55 8.72 6.96 -0.85
CA VAL A 55 8.26 8.15 -0.12
C VAL A 55 7.10 7.80 0.80
N PHE A 56 6.13 7.02 0.32
CA PHE A 56 5.02 6.53 1.14
C PHE A 56 5.52 5.70 2.34
N LEU A 57 6.46 4.78 2.13
CA LEU A 57 7.01 3.95 3.19
C LEU A 57 7.73 4.77 4.26
N ALA A 58 8.48 5.80 3.86
CA ALA A 58 9.13 6.70 4.80
C ALA A 58 8.12 7.45 5.68
N PHE A 59 7.02 7.94 5.09
CA PHE A 59 5.91 8.57 5.81
C PHE A 59 5.13 7.60 6.70
N ASP A 60 4.94 6.35 6.29
CA ASP A 60 4.23 5.35 7.10
C ASP A 60 5.03 5.01 8.37
N VAL A 61 6.35 4.90 8.26
CA VAL A 61 7.26 4.77 9.41
C VAL A 61 7.19 6.00 10.33
N GLU A 62 6.96 7.19 9.78
CA GLU A 62 6.76 8.40 10.58
C GLU A 62 5.52 8.29 11.48
N MET A 63 4.41 7.80 10.94
CA MET A 63 3.17 7.60 11.71
C MET A 63 3.37 6.63 12.87
N LEU A 64 4.24 5.63 12.71
CA LEU A 64 4.61 4.72 13.81
C LEU A 64 5.17 5.48 15.02
N PHE A 65 5.94 6.55 14.81
CA PHE A 65 6.48 7.39 15.88
C PHE A 65 5.45 8.37 16.46
N MET A 66 4.46 8.77 15.65
CA MET A 66 3.38 9.65 16.12
C MET A 66 2.44 8.98 17.14
N TYR A 67 2.21 7.66 17.03
CA TYR A 67 1.35 6.94 17.96
C TYR A 67 1.80 7.01 19.43
N PRO A 68 3.03 6.63 19.81
CA PRO A 68 3.46 6.72 21.19
C PRO A 68 3.52 8.18 21.66
N TRP A 69 3.94 9.11 20.80
CA TRP A 69 3.95 10.54 21.11
C TRP A 69 2.55 11.05 21.49
N ALA A 70 1.51 10.68 20.72
CA ALA A 70 0.14 11.11 20.98
C ALA A 70 -0.39 10.67 22.35
N VAL A 71 0.13 9.57 22.89
CA VAL A 71 -0.23 9.06 24.22
C VAL A 71 0.49 9.83 25.34
N VAL A 72 1.74 10.25 25.12
CA VAL A 72 2.59 10.84 26.17
C VAL A 72 2.64 12.37 26.15
N VAL A 73 2.17 13.02 25.08
CA VAL A 73 2.26 14.48 24.90
C VAL A 73 1.65 15.27 26.06
N ALA A 74 0.56 14.78 26.67
CA ALA A 74 -0.08 15.43 27.82
C ALA A 74 0.80 15.43 29.08
N GLN A 75 1.73 14.48 29.21
CA GLN A 75 2.64 14.36 30.35
C GLN A 75 3.94 15.15 30.14
N LEU A 76 4.47 15.15 28.91
CA LEU A 76 5.69 15.89 28.57
C LEU A 76 5.44 17.39 28.32
N GLY A 77 4.23 17.78 27.96
CA GLY A 77 3.88 19.18 27.71
C GLY A 77 4.53 19.74 26.44
N VAL A 78 4.96 21.01 26.50
CA VAL A 78 5.35 21.79 25.31
C VAL A 78 6.61 21.23 24.61
N SER A 79 7.54 20.60 25.34
CA SER A 79 8.74 20.01 24.74
C SER A 79 8.41 18.94 23.72
N ALA A 80 7.49 18.03 24.06
CA ALA A 80 7.03 16.99 23.14
C ALA A 80 6.35 17.58 21.90
N ILE A 81 5.60 18.69 22.05
CA ILE A 81 4.98 19.36 20.90
C ILE A 81 6.07 19.88 19.94
N VAL A 82 7.10 20.55 20.48
CA VAL A 82 8.20 21.07 19.66
C VAL A 82 8.96 19.95 18.97
N GLU A 83 9.31 18.88 19.69
CA GLU A 83 10.00 17.71 19.13
C GLU A 83 9.24 17.08 17.96
N MET A 84 7.90 16.97 18.07
CA MET A 84 7.07 16.45 16.98
C MET A 84 7.09 17.33 15.73
N PHE A 85 6.99 18.66 15.90
CA PHE A 85 7.08 19.57 14.76
C PHE A 85 8.47 19.61 14.12
N VAL A 86 9.53 19.44 14.91
CA VAL A 86 10.90 19.30 14.38
C VAL A 86 11.03 18.01 13.57
N PHE A 87 10.49 16.90 14.09
CA PHE A 87 10.50 15.62 13.39
C PHE A 87 9.73 15.67 12.06
N LEU A 88 8.50 16.19 12.09
CA LEU A 88 7.67 16.39 10.89
C LEU A 88 8.31 17.36 9.90
N GLY A 89 8.96 18.41 10.40
CA GLY A 89 9.73 19.35 9.59
C GLY A 89 10.89 18.69 8.85
N ALA A 90 11.60 17.76 9.48
CA ALA A 90 12.71 17.03 8.84
C ALA A 90 12.23 16.16 7.67
N LEU A 91 11.08 15.48 7.79
CA LEU A 91 10.51 14.71 6.67
C LEU A 91 9.95 15.61 5.57
N LEU A 92 9.29 16.71 5.92
CA LEU A 92 8.85 17.72 4.95
C LEU A 92 10.00 18.22 4.08
N VAL A 93 11.18 18.46 4.66
CA VAL A 93 12.39 18.85 3.91
C VAL A 93 12.77 17.78 2.89
N ALA A 94 12.77 16.49 3.26
CA ALA A 94 13.08 15.40 2.35
C ALA A 94 12.09 15.31 1.18
N VAL A 95 10.82 15.57 1.44
CA VAL A 95 9.74 15.50 0.43
C VAL A 95 9.80 16.69 -0.52
N VAL A 96 10.05 17.88 0.00
CA VAL A 96 10.28 19.08 -0.82
C VAL A 96 11.52 18.88 -1.70
N TRP A 97 12.58 18.27 -1.17
CA TRP A 97 13.76 17.93 -1.95
C TRP A 97 13.42 16.94 -3.08
N ALA A 98 12.70 15.85 -2.79
CA ALA A 98 12.27 14.88 -3.79
C ALA A 98 11.37 15.50 -4.87
N TRP A 99 10.50 16.44 -4.51
CA TRP A 99 9.70 17.20 -5.47
C TRP A 99 10.61 18.02 -6.40
N ARG A 100 11.58 18.75 -5.85
CA ARG A 100 12.52 19.56 -6.63
C ARG A 100 13.32 18.75 -7.63
N GLU A 101 13.72 17.53 -7.26
CA GLU A 101 14.43 16.59 -8.16
C GLU A 101 13.52 16.01 -9.26
N GLY A 102 12.22 16.29 -9.22
CA GLY A 102 11.26 15.76 -10.17
C GLY A 102 10.96 14.28 -9.96
N ALA A 103 11.30 13.71 -8.79
CA ALA A 103 10.97 12.32 -8.45
C ALA A 103 9.46 12.04 -8.46
N LEU A 104 8.64 13.09 -8.32
CA LEU A 104 7.18 13.03 -8.37
C LEU A 104 6.60 13.37 -9.76
N ARG A 105 7.43 13.73 -10.75
CA ARG A 105 6.94 14.08 -12.08
C ARG A 105 6.50 12.83 -12.82
N TRP A 106 5.29 12.87 -13.35
CA TRP A 106 4.76 11.87 -14.26
C TRP A 106 5.20 12.20 -15.69
N VAL A 107 6.22 11.49 -16.17
CA VAL A 107 6.54 11.33 -17.61
C VAL A 107 6.18 9.91 -18.00
#